data_AF-E8LV19-F1
#
_entry.id   AF-E8LV19-F1
#
_cell.length_a   1.000
_cell.length_b   1.000
_cell.length_c   1.000
_cell.angle_alpha   90.00
_cell.angle_beta   90.00
_cell.angle_gamma   90.00
#
_symmetry.space_group_name_H-M   'P 1'
#
loop_
_entity.id
_entity.type
_entity.pdbx_description
1 polymer ?
#
loop_
_entity_poly.entity_id
_entity_poly.type
_entity_poly.pdbx_seq_one_letter_code
_entity_poly.pdbx_strand_id
1 'polypeptide(L)'
;MKITRIIALSSIIAFASPMALAEKPQWAGKGKPDLEEIKTRADVDKAQLELEDQEEDLKQLIEEKKNKANKAKSKKDKNKLKRELEELEDQQNDLEEYKQKLKNKKSGLEKQKEKKANQVQKELGKGSEKGQAQREENSKKWWKFWE
;
A
#
# COMPACT_ATOMS: atom_id res chain seq x y z
N MET A 1 -67.44 37.36 19.64
CA MET A 1 -65.99 37.18 19.90
C MET A 1 -65.65 35.70 19.85
N LYS A 2 -64.36 35.41 19.60
CA LYS A 2 -63.66 34.11 19.67
C LYS A 2 -63.49 33.38 18.32
N ILE A 3 -62.62 33.96 17.50
CA ILE A 3 -61.83 33.25 16.49
C ILE A 3 -60.70 32.56 17.26
N THR A 4 -60.78 31.25 17.46
CA THR A 4 -59.68 30.48 18.03
C THR A 4 -58.63 30.24 16.93
N ARG A 5 -57.52 30.97 17.01
CA ARG A 5 -56.35 30.76 16.16
C ARG A 5 -55.63 29.49 16.62
N ILE A 6 -55.53 28.51 15.73
CA ILE A 6 -54.62 27.37 15.89
C ILE A 6 -53.22 27.87 15.51
N ILE A 7 -52.36 28.00 16.51
CA ILE A 7 -50.95 28.38 16.34
C ILE A 7 -50.12 27.09 16.34
N ALA A 8 -49.29 26.99 15.29
CA ALA A 8 -48.00 26.32 15.20
C ALA A 8 -47.91 24.83 15.55
N LEU A 9 -47.63 24.01 14.53
CA LEU A 9 -46.52 23.05 14.53
C LEU A 9 -46.34 22.46 13.13
N SER A 10 -45.26 22.81 12.44
CA SER A 10 -44.44 21.91 11.60
C SER A 10 -43.55 22.73 10.67
N SER A 11 -42.48 23.28 11.24
CA SER A 11 -41.26 23.51 10.47
C SER A 11 -40.67 22.14 10.12
N ILE A 12 -40.97 21.62 8.94
CA ILE A 12 -40.19 20.54 8.33
C ILE A 12 -39.47 21.18 7.15
N ILE A 13 -38.33 21.75 7.49
CA ILE A 13 -37.25 22.07 6.57
C ILE A 13 -36.79 20.73 5.97
N ALA A 14 -37.33 20.36 4.82
CA ALA A 14 -36.71 19.35 3.96
C ALA A 14 -35.71 20.07 3.05
N PHE A 15 -34.57 20.43 3.64
CA PHE A 15 -33.38 20.85 2.90
C PHE A 15 -32.87 19.62 2.12
N ALA A 16 -33.44 19.37 0.94
CA ALA A 16 -32.87 18.44 -0.03
C ALA A 16 -31.66 19.10 -0.69
N SER A 17 -30.60 19.31 0.09
CA SER A 17 -29.28 19.47 -0.50
C SER A 17 -28.91 18.13 -1.13
N PRO A 18 -28.32 18.09 -2.33
CA PRO A 18 -27.51 16.94 -2.68
C PRO A 18 -26.46 16.83 -1.57
N MET A 19 -26.48 15.73 -0.82
CA MET A 19 -25.34 15.34 -0.01
C MET A 19 -24.17 15.34 -0.98
N ALA A 20 -23.31 16.36 -0.88
CA ALA A 20 -21.99 16.29 -1.45
C ALA A 20 -21.36 15.10 -0.74
N LEU A 21 -21.41 13.95 -1.41
CA LEU A 21 -20.54 12.84 -1.11
C LEU A 21 -19.16 13.48 -1.16
N ALA A 22 -18.57 13.72 0.02
CA ALA A 22 -17.15 13.93 0.12
C ALA A 22 -16.58 12.70 -0.59
N GLU A 23 -16.06 12.91 -1.80
CA GLU A 23 -15.26 11.91 -2.48
C GLU A 23 -14.24 11.49 -1.45
N LYS A 24 -14.46 10.29 -0.90
CA LYS A 24 -13.52 9.70 0.03
C LYS A 24 -12.18 9.76 -0.70
N PRO A 25 -11.07 10.12 -0.03
CA PRO A 25 -9.77 10.11 -0.67
C PRO A 25 -9.62 8.76 -1.38
N GLN A 26 -9.10 8.76 -2.62
CA GLN A 26 -9.15 7.60 -3.52
C GLN A 26 -8.53 6.31 -2.96
N TRP A 27 -7.86 6.39 -1.81
CA TRP A 27 -7.44 5.23 -1.01
C TRP A 27 -8.62 4.43 -0.39
N ALA A 28 -9.85 4.95 -0.40
CA ALA A 28 -11.03 4.34 0.20
C ALA A 28 -11.60 3.19 -0.63
N GLY A 29 -10.82 2.13 -0.75
CA GLY A 29 -11.24 0.87 -1.38
C GLY A 29 -10.11 -0.14 -1.50
N LYS A 30 -8.89 0.32 -1.82
CA LYS A 30 -7.71 -0.56 -1.95
C LYS A 30 -6.82 -0.62 -0.70
N GLY A 31 -6.93 0.36 0.21
CA GLY A 31 -6.13 0.40 1.44
C GLY A 31 -4.63 0.59 1.16
N LYS A 32 -3.86 1.00 2.17
CA LYS A 32 -2.39 0.96 2.08
C LYS A 32 -1.99 -0.51 1.92
N PRO A 33 -1.16 -0.89 0.93
CA PRO A 33 -0.72 -2.27 0.78
C PRO A 33 -0.11 -2.74 2.10
N ASP A 34 -0.67 -3.79 2.71
CA ASP A 34 -0.14 -4.25 4.00
C ASP A 34 1.24 -4.87 3.75
N LEU A 35 2.28 -4.16 4.17
CA LEU A 35 3.64 -4.61 4.01
C LEU A 35 3.82 -5.97 4.67
N GLU A 36 3.09 -6.34 5.73
CA GLU A 36 3.23 -7.64 6.41
C GLU A 36 2.75 -8.84 5.57
N GLU A 37 1.79 -8.62 4.68
CA GLU A 37 1.25 -9.65 3.80
C GLU A 37 2.22 -10.03 2.66
N ILE A 38 3.15 -9.12 2.33
CA ILE A 38 4.13 -9.30 1.26
C ILE A 38 5.21 -10.30 1.72
N LYS A 39 5.04 -11.57 1.36
CA LYS A 39 5.97 -12.65 1.75
C LYS A 39 6.82 -13.14 0.60
N THR A 40 6.32 -13.02 -0.64
CA THR A 40 7.00 -13.52 -1.82
C THR A 40 7.36 -12.39 -2.79
N ARG A 41 8.28 -12.68 -3.72
CA ARG A 41 8.65 -11.75 -4.79
C ARG A 41 7.47 -11.45 -5.73
N ALA A 42 6.59 -12.43 -5.94
CA ALA A 42 5.39 -12.24 -6.74
C ALA A 42 4.44 -11.23 -6.08
N ASP A 43 4.31 -11.26 -4.75
CA ASP A 43 3.50 -10.28 -4.00
C ASP A 43 4.13 -8.89 -4.09
N VAL A 44 5.47 -8.81 -4.03
CA VAL A 44 6.20 -7.54 -4.25
C VAL A 44 5.94 -6.99 -5.64
N ASP A 45 6.07 -7.83 -6.68
CA ASP A 45 5.91 -7.39 -8.07
C ASP A 45 4.45 -6.97 -8.35
N LYS A 46 3.46 -7.66 -7.77
CA LYS A 46 2.04 -7.25 -7.83
C LYS A 46 1.79 -5.90 -7.14
N ALA A 47 2.33 -5.74 -5.93
CA ALA A 47 2.20 -4.47 -5.20
C ALA A 47 2.91 -3.33 -5.94
N GLN A 48 4.02 -3.59 -6.64
CA GLN A 48 4.69 -2.58 -7.47
C GLN A 48 3.82 -2.13 -8.64
N LEU A 49 3.20 -3.07 -9.36
CA LEU A 49 2.28 -2.74 -10.46
C LEU A 49 1.08 -1.94 -9.97
N GLU A 50 0.47 -2.35 -8.86
CA GLU A 50 -0.67 -1.62 -8.30
C GLU A 50 -0.30 -0.20 -7.84
N LEU A 51 0.90 0.00 -7.29
CA LEU A 51 1.41 1.32 -6.94
C LEU A 51 1.70 2.18 -8.19
N GLU A 52 2.16 1.58 -9.29
CA GLU A 52 2.39 2.29 -10.56
C GLU A 52 1.07 2.76 -11.18
N ASP A 53 0.06 1.89 -11.23
CA ASP A 53 -1.29 2.27 -11.69
C ASP A 53 -1.86 3.42 -10.85
N GLN A 54 -1.73 3.35 -9.53
CA GLN A 54 -2.16 4.41 -8.61
C GLN A 54 -1.40 5.73 -8.84
N GLU A 55 -0.10 5.66 -9.11
CA GLU A 55 0.73 6.83 -9.38
C GLU A 55 0.28 7.55 -10.67
N GLU A 56 -0.09 6.79 -11.70
CA GLU A 56 -0.62 7.34 -12.95
C GLU A 56 -1.99 8.01 -12.75
N ASP A 57 -2.92 7.34 -12.06
CA ASP A 57 -4.24 7.90 -11.74
C ASP A 57 -4.12 9.22 -10.95
N LEU A 58 -3.21 9.26 -9.97
CA LEU A 58 -2.97 10.45 -9.16
C LEU A 58 -2.43 11.62 -10.01
N LYS A 59 -1.47 11.33 -10.90
CA LYS A 59 -0.92 12.34 -11.83
C LYS A 59 -2.00 12.93 -12.73
N GLN A 60 -2.88 12.08 -13.27
CA GLN A 60 -3.99 12.55 -14.11
C GLN A 60 -4.93 13.48 -13.34
N LEU A 61 -5.27 13.14 -12.08
CA LEU A 61 -6.11 13.98 -11.24
C LEU A 61 -5.45 15.32 -10.88
N ILE A 62 -4.16 15.30 -10.55
CA ILE A 62 -3.40 16.54 -10.30
C ILE A 62 -3.46 17.44 -11.53
N GLU A 63 -3.23 16.90 -12.73
CA GLU A 63 -3.28 17.66 -13.97
C GLU A 63 -4.69 18.20 -14.26
N GLU A 64 -5.73 17.39 -14.05
CA GLU A 64 -7.11 17.80 -14.22
C GLU A 64 -7.49 18.94 -13.25
N LYS A 65 -7.12 18.82 -11.97
CA LYS A 65 -7.39 19.83 -10.93
C LYS A 65 -6.61 21.12 -11.20
N LYS A 66 -5.36 21.01 -11.68
CA LYS A 66 -4.55 22.16 -12.11
C LYS A 66 -5.19 22.90 -13.29
N ASN A 67 -5.70 22.16 -14.27
CA ASN A 67 -6.44 22.73 -15.40
C ASN A 67 -7.74 23.41 -14.96
N LYS A 68 -8.48 22.81 -14.04
CA LYS A 68 -9.68 23.42 -13.42
C LYS A 68 -9.32 24.70 -12.66
N ALA A 69 -8.19 24.73 -11.93
CA ALA A 69 -7.73 25.89 -11.17
C ALA A 69 -7.37 27.08 -12.09
N ASN A 70 -6.77 26.79 -13.25
CA ASN A 70 -6.45 27.80 -14.27
C ASN A 70 -7.70 28.39 -14.93
N LYS A 71 -8.73 27.56 -15.17
CA LYS A 71 -10.00 27.98 -15.79
C LYS A 71 -10.97 28.64 -14.81
N ALA A 72 -10.80 28.45 -13.50
CA ALA A 72 -11.67 29.03 -12.48
C ALA A 72 -11.56 30.56 -12.45
N LYS A 73 -12.71 31.25 -12.51
CA LYS A 73 -12.78 32.73 -12.43
C LYS A 73 -12.99 33.25 -11.00
N SER A 74 -13.56 32.42 -10.12
CA SER A 74 -13.85 32.76 -8.73
C SER A 74 -12.65 32.50 -7.82
N LYS A 75 -12.34 33.46 -6.93
CA LYS A 75 -11.27 33.34 -5.92
C LYS A 75 -11.54 32.19 -4.93
N LYS A 76 -12.82 31.92 -4.61
CA LYS A 76 -13.23 30.84 -3.71
C LYS A 76 -12.94 29.47 -4.32
N ASP A 77 -13.25 29.30 -5.60
CA ASP A 77 -13.04 28.03 -6.32
C ASP A 77 -11.54 27.75 -6.53
N LYS A 78 -10.75 28.78 -6.84
CA LYS A 78 -9.28 28.65 -6.89
C LYS A 78 -8.69 28.20 -5.56
N ASN A 79 -9.16 28.76 -4.44
CA ASN A 79 -8.69 28.34 -3.12
C ASN A 79 -9.09 26.91 -2.78
N LYS A 80 -10.29 26.46 -3.18
CA LYS A 80 -10.72 25.07 -2.99
C LYS A 80 -9.84 24.11 -3.79
N LEU A 81 -9.63 24.40 -5.08
CA LEU A 81 -8.81 23.57 -5.96
C LEU A 81 -7.34 23.54 -5.56
N LYS A 82 -6.81 24.62 -4.97
CA LYS A 82 -5.46 24.62 -4.39
C LYS A 82 -5.32 23.66 -3.21
N ARG A 83 -6.32 23.61 -2.31
CA ARG A 83 -6.32 22.65 -1.20
C ARG A 83 -6.42 21.22 -1.69
N GLU A 84 -7.29 20.97 -2.66
CA GLU A 84 -7.41 19.64 -3.28
C GLU A 84 -6.11 19.23 -3.99
N LEU A 85 -5.38 20.16 -4.60
CA LEU A 85 -4.06 19.90 -5.18
C LEU A 85 -3.01 19.57 -4.12
N GLU A 86 -2.97 20.31 -3.01
CA GLU A 86 -2.06 20.08 -1.89
C GLU A 86 -2.31 18.69 -1.26
N GLU A 87 -3.58 18.32 -1.06
CA GLU A 87 -3.95 16.97 -0.59
C GLU A 87 -3.53 15.85 -1.56
N LEU A 88 -3.58 16.10 -2.88
CA LEU A 88 -3.10 15.13 -3.88
C LEU A 88 -1.57 15.05 -3.91
N GLU A 89 -0.86 16.16 -3.75
CA GLU A 89 0.60 16.17 -3.64
C GLU A 89 1.07 15.42 -2.38
N ASP A 90 0.38 15.59 -1.25
CA ASP A 90 0.65 14.81 -0.04
C ASP A 90 0.43 13.30 -0.26
N GLN A 91 -0.63 12.91 -0.98
CA GLN A 91 -0.86 11.51 -1.36
C GLN A 91 0.25 10.96 -2.28
N GLN A 92 0.78 11.79 -3.17
CA GLN A 92 1.89 11.41 -4.04
C GLN A 92 3.16 11.11 -3.23
N ASN A 93 3.47 11.95 -2.24
CA ASN A 93 4.61 11.75 -1.34
C ASN A 93 4.46 10.46 -0.50
N ASP A 94 3.27 10.21 0.03
CA ASP A 94 2.95 8.98 0.77
C ASP A 94 3.17 7.72 -0.09
N LEU A 95 2.74 7.76 -1.36
CA LEU A 95 2.95 6.68 -2.33
C LEU A 95 4.43 6.44 -2.62
N GLU A 96 5.21 7.51 -2.79
CA GLU A 96 6.64 7.41 -3.08
C GLU A 96 7.41 6.80 -1.89
N GLU A 97 7.09 7.21 -0.66
CA GLU A 97 7.64 6.60 0.56
C GLU A 97 7.32 5.09 0.61
N TYR A 98 6.10 4.72 0.22
CA TYR A 98 5.68 3.32 0.16
C TYR A 98 6.46 2.51 -0.88
N LYS A 99 6.62 3.07 -2.09
CA LYS A 99 7.42 2.48 -3.18
C LYS A 99 8.86 2.24 -2.73
N GLN A 100 9.42 3.16 -1.96
CA GLN A 100 10.76 3.03 -1.37
C GLN A 100 10.82 1.90 -0.31
N LYS A 101 9.84 1.83 0.60
CA LYS A 101 9.75 0.73 1.59
C LYS A 101 9.62 -0.64 0.90
N LEU A 102 8.81 -0.73 -0.15
CA LEU A 102 8.62 -1.94 -0.93
C LEU A 102 9.91 -2.38 -1.65
N LYS A 103 10.65 -1.43 -2.22
CA LYS A 103 11.97 -1.68 -2.83
C LYS A 103 12.98 -2.22 -1.82
N ASN A 104 13.01 -1.64 -0.61
CA ASN A 104 13.86 -2.14 0.47
C ASN A 104 13.50 -3.57 0.85
N LYS A 105 12.20 -3.89 0.95
CA LYS A 105 11.71 -5.24 1.24
C LYS A 105 12.08 -6.25 0.14
N LYS A 106 11.96 -5.86 -1.15
CA LYS A 106 12.41 -6.65 -2.31
C LYS A 106 13.87 -7.08 -2.15
N SER A 107 14.74 -6.11 -1.84
CA SER A 107 16.18 -6.36 -1.65
C SER A 107 16.47 -7.31 -0.48
N GLY A 108 15.68 -7.24 0.59
CA GLY A 108 15.80 -8.12 1.76
C GLY A 108 15.44 -9.58 1.43
N LEU A 109 14.35 -9.80 0.71
CA LEU A 109 13.93 -11.12 0.23
C LEU A 109 14.94 -11.73 -0.75
N GLU A 110 15.52 -10.91 -1.62
CA GLU A 110 16.54 -11.34 -2.58
C GLU A 110 17.83 -11.80 -1.89
N LYS A 111 18.32 -11.03 -0.91
CA LYS A 111 19.45 -11.44 -0.06
C LYS A 111 19.17 -12.73 0.71
N GLN A 112 17.94 -12.94 1.18
CA GLN A 112 17.56 -14.18 1.86
C GLN A 112 17.60 -15.37 0.89
N LYS A 113 17.11 -15.20 -0.33
CA LYS A 113 17.16 -16.24 -1.38
C LYS A 113 18.61 -16.56 -1.76
N GLU A 114 19.45 -15.54 -1.94
CA GLU A 114 20.87 -15.71 -2.26
C GLU A 114 21.62 -16.45 -1.15
N LYS A 115 21.38 -16.12 0.13
CA LYS A 115 21.95 -16.87 1.26
C LYS A 115 21.53 -18.33 1.27
N LYS A 116 20.24 -18.62 1.02
CA LYS A 116 19.74 -20.00 0.92
C LYS A 116 20.37 -20.75 -0.26
N ALA A 117 20.45 -20.12 -1.43
CA ALA A 117 21.08 -20.73 -2.61
C ALA A 117 22.57 -21.03 -2.38
N ASN A 118 23.32 -20.08 -1.78
CA ASN A 118 24.72 -20.27 -1.41
C ASN A 118 24.90 -21.38 -0.37
N GLN A 119 23.99 -21.51 0.60
CA GLN A 119 24.02 -22.61 1.57
C GLN A 119 23.86 -23.96 0.87
N VAL A 120 22.86 -24.11 -0.02
CA VAL A 120 22.63 -25.33 -0.78
C VAL A 120 23.83 -25.67 -1.66
N GLN A 121 24.44 -24.69 -2.33
CA GLN A 121 25.64 -24.91 -3.16
C GLN A 121 26.86 -25.32 -2.32
N LYS A 122 27.03 -24.73 -1.13
CA LYS A 122 28.09 -25.10 -0.18
C LYS A 122 27.89 -26.50 0.39
N GLU A 123 26.65 -26.96 0.54
CA GLU A 123 26.32 -28.33 0.95
C GLU A 123 26.55 -29.34 -0.19
N LEU A 124 26.22 -29.00 -1.44
CA LEU A 124 26.59 -29.81 -2.61
C LEU A 124 28.11 -29.94 -2.75
N GLY A 125 28.87 -28.86 -2.57
CA GLY A 125 30.33 -28.87 -2.69
C GLY A 125 31.06 -29.55 -1.52
N LYS A 126 30.42 -29.62 -0.34
CA LYS A 126 30.94 -30.35 0.84
C LYS A 126 30.55 -31.84 0.87
N GLY A 127 29.78 -32.29 -0.12
CA GLY A 127 29.45 -33.69 -0.37
C GLY A 127 30.50 -34.46 -1.17
N SER A 128 31.67 -33.88 -1.43
CA SER A 128 32.86 -34.63 -1.86
C SER A 128 33.22 -35.62 -0.73
N GLU A 129 32.93 -36.90 -0.96
CA GLU A 129 33.29 -38.15 -0.25
C GLU A 129 33.68 -38.08 1.24
N LYS A 130 34.65 -37.23 1.63
CA LYS A 130 35.02 -36.94 3.03
C LYS A 130 33.85 -36.51 3.91
N GLY A 131 32.90 -35.73 3.39
CA GLY A 131 31.74 -35.25 4.16
C GLY A 131 30.68 -36.33 4.42
N GLN A 132 30.58 -37.35 3.58
CA GLN A 132 29.71 -38.51 3.81
C GLN A 132 30.38 -39.50 4.76
N ALA A 133 31.68 -39.78 4.57
CA ALA A 133 32.46 -40.66 5.45
C ALA A 133 32.45 -40.18 6.92
N GLN A 134 32.65 -38.88 7.19
CA GLN A 134 32.59 -38.35 8.56
C GLN A 134 31.19 -38.40 9.18
N ARG A 135 30.12 -38.31 8.37
CA ARG A 135 28.73 -38.45 8.86
C ARG A 135 28.43 -39.91 9.20
N GLU A 136 28.88 -40.85 8.38
CA GLU A 136 28.75 -42.28 8.68
C GLU A 136 29.55 -42.68 9.92
N GLU A 137 30.81 -42.23 10.06
CA GLU A 137 31.62 -42.51 11.25
C GLU A 137 31.04 -41.88 12.52
N ASN A 138 30.60 -40.61 12.46
CA ASN A 138 29.98 -39.98 13.63
C ASN A 138 28.64 -40.63 13.96
N SER A 139 27.82 -40.97 12.97
CA SER A 139 26.58 -41.72 13.20
C SER A 139 26.89 -43.02 13.93
N LYS A 140 27.82 -43.84 13.40
CA LYS A 140 28.25 -45.10 14.04
C LYS A 140 28.73 -44.92 15.48
N LYS A 141 29.46 -43.84 15.78
CA LYS A 141 29.89 -43.51 17.15
C LYS A 141 28.72 -43.19 18.08
N TRP A 142 27.70 -42.50 17.58
CA TRP A 142 26.51 -42.18 18.36
C TRP A 142 25.69 -43.44 18.69
N TRP A 143 25.54 -44.37 17.74
CA TRP A 143 24.86 -45.65 18.03
C TRP A 143 25.56 -46.48 19.11
N LYS A 144 26.90 -46.48 19.12
CA LYS A 144 27.70 -47.17 20.16
C LYS A 144 27.64 -46.53 21.55
N PHE A 145 27.14 -45.31 21.68
CA PHE A 145 26.96 -44.66 22.99
C PHE A 145 25.69 -45.13 23.71
N TRP A 146 24.76 -45.77 22.98
CA TRP A 146 23.50 -46.29 23.51
C TRP A 146 23.49 -47.82 23.67
N GLU A 147 24.61 -48.51 23.39
CA GLU A 147 24.88 -49.90 23.82
C GLU A 147 25.52 -49.90 25.21
#